data_AF-A0A2S8Q381-F1
#
_entry.id   AF-A0A2S8Q381-F1
#
_cell.length_a   1.000
_cell.length_b   1.000
_cell.length_c   1.000
_cell.angle_alpha   90.00
_cell.angle_beta   90.00
_cell.angle_gamma   90.00
#
_symmetry.space_group_name_H-M   'P 1'
#
loop_
_entity.id
_entity.type
_entity.pdbx_description
1 polymer ?
#
loop_
_entity_poly.entity_id
_entity_poly.type
_entity_poly.pdbx_seq_one_letter_code
_entity_poly.pdbx_strand_id
1 'polypeptide(L)'
;MKKLISMLFILIGMISVPAFSAETNSGIVKVAEIKADWDNPAHYFYTFSGILASNCGKPGYIWSGSSAENVNRLLSQAYAQGLNIKVGIENASCNITTVYVIKQ
;
A
#
# COMPACT_ATOMS: atom_id res chain seq x y z
N MET A 1 -15.78 -51.51 29.85
CA MET A 1 -16.13 -50.30 30.60
C MET A 1 -15.33 -49.14 30.03
N LYS A 2 -16.00 -48.26 29.27
CA LYS A 2 -16.18 -46.81 29.56
C LYS A 2 -14.86 -46.02 29.56
N LYS A 3 -14.60 -45.25 28.49
CA LYS A 3 -14.70 -43.76 28.41
C LYS A 3 -13.42 -43.10 28.98
N LEU A 4 -12.73 -42.11 28.39
CA LEU A 4 -13.03 -41.02 27.47
C LEU A 4 -11.78 -40.75 26.59
N ILE A 5 -11.91 -40.64 25.26
CA ILE A 5 -11.89 -39.37 24.50
C ILE A 5 -10.99 -38.29 25.13
N SER A 6 -9.79 -38.09 24.57
CA SER A 6 -9.09 -36.81 24.65
C SER A 6 -8.57 -36.46 23.26
N MET A 7 -9.49 -35.97 22.42
CA MET A 7 -9.18 -35.30 21.16
C MET A 7 -8.69 -33.90 21.53
N LEU A 8 -7.38 -33.75 21.67
CA LEU A 8 -6.76 -32.44 21.83
C LEU A 8 -6.68 -31.80 20.43
N PHE A 9 -7.79 -31.21 19.98
CA PHE A 9 -7.79 -30.29 18.86
C PHE A 9 -7.09 -29.01 19.28
N ILE A 10 -5.79 -28.92 19.00
CA ILE A 10 -5.06 -27.66 19.07
C ILE A 10 -5.51 -26.84 17.86
N LEU A 11 -6.60 -26.10 18.07
CA LEU A 11 -7.03 -25.02 17.18
C LEU A 11 -5.98 -23.91 17.34
N ILE A 12 -4.88 -23.97 16.56
CA ILE A 12 -3.94 -22.87 16.46
C ILE A 12 -4.73 -21.76 15.76
N GLY A 13 -5.27 -20.86 16.58
CA GLY A 13 -6.03 -19.72 16.13
C GLY A 13 -5.27 -19.02 15.02
N MET A 14 -5.87 -19.00 13.84
CA MET A 14 -5.55 -17.99 12.85
C MET A 14 -5.91 -16.67 13.52
N ILE A 15 -4.92 -16.04 14.16
CA ILE A 15 -4.97 -14.62 14.48
C ILE A 15 -4.97 -13.91 13.13
N SER A 16 -6.16 -13.85 12.50
CA SER A 16 -6.43 -12.93 11.42
C SER A 16 -6.35 -11.55 12.05
N VAL A 17 -5.15 -10.97 12.05
CA VAL A 17 -5.03 -9.53 12.21
C VAL A 17 -5.93 -8.92 11.14
N PRO A 18 -6.93 -8.11 11.52
CA PRO A 18 -7.67 -7.37 10.52
C PRO A 18 -6.64 -6.54 9.76
N ALA A 19 -6.52 -6.78 8.46
CA ALA A 19 -5.82 -5.86 7.58
C ALA A 19 -6.62 -4.56 7.63
N PHE A 20 -6.24 -3.64 8.53
CA PHE A 20 -6.76 -2.29 8.52
C PHE A 20 -6.47 -1.76 7.13
N SER A 21 -7.50 -1.72 6.28
CA SER A 21 -7.44 -0.99 5.03
C SER A 21 -7.24 0.45 5.45
N ALA A 22 -6.00 0.91 5.41
CA ALA A 22 -5.70 2.30 5.69
C ALA A 22 -6.46 3.11 4.64
N GLU A 23 -7.26 4.07 5.08
CA GLU A 23 -7.97 4.99 4.19
C GLU A 23 -6.98 5.89 3.43
N THR A 24 -7.40 6.43 2.29
CA THR A 24 -6.59 7.45 1.60
C THR A 24 -6.58 8.75 2.38
N ASN A 25 -5.44 9.41 2.46
CA ASN A 25 -5.27 10.71 3.13
C ASN A 25 -4.89 11.85 2.16
N SER A 26 -4.82 11.57 0.86
CA SER A 26 -4.59 12.57 -0.19
C SER A 26 -5.88 13.05 -0.86
N GLY A 27 -5.79 14.21 -1.51
CA GLY A 27 -6.73 14.61 -2.55
C GLY A 27 -6.50 13.81 -3.84
N ILE A 28 -7.03 14.29 -4.96
CA ILE A 28 -6.74 13.67 -6.26
C ILE A 28 -5.29 13.96 -6.64
N VAL A 29 -4.57 12.90 -7.01
CA VAL A 29 -3.19 12.97 -7.47
C VAL A 29 -2.99 12.13 -8.73
N LYS A 30 -1.85 12.32 -9.39
CA LYS A 30 -1.32 11.42 -10.43
C LYS A 30 0.09 11.00 -10.07
N VAL A 31 0.46 9.77 -10.41
CA VAL A 31 1.85 9.33 -10.31
C VAL A 31 2.69 10.19 -11.26
N ALA A 32 3.71 10.86 -10.73
CA ALA A 32 4.60 11.72 -11.48
C ALA A 32 5.86 10.96 -11.91
N GLU A 33 6.45 10.19 -11.01
CA GLU A 33 7.66 9.40 -11.27
C GLU A 33 7.58 8.04 -10.55
N ILE A 34 8.25 7.04 -11.14
CA ILE A 34 8.43 5.70 -10.56
C ILE A 34 9.92 5.36 -10.63
N LYS A 35 10.48 4.82 -9.54
CA LYS A 35 11.80 4.18 -9.55
C LYS A 35 11.77 2.86 -8.79
N ALA A 36 12.50 1.87 -9.27
CA ALA A 36 12.69 0.60 -8.57
C ALA A 36 13.73 0.76 -7.46
N ASP A 37 13.59 -0.01 -6.40
CA ASP A 37 14.62 -0.20 -5.39
C ASP A 37 15.56 -1.33 -5.81
N TRP A 38 16.87 -1.05 -5.85
CA TRP A 38 17.87 -2.06 -6.19
C TRP A 38 18.01 -3.12 -5.08
N ASP A 39 17.90 -2.70 -3.82
CA ASP A 39 18.15 -3.57 -2.66
C ASP A 39 16.96 -4.50 -2.38
N ASN A 40 15.76 -4.13 -2.86
CA ASN A 40 14.56 -4.92 -2.71
C ASN A 40 13.73 -4.93 -4.00
N PRO A 41 13.72 -6.03 -4.78
CA PRO A 41 13.04 -6.10 -6.07
C PRO A 41 11.51 -5.98 -5.99
N ALA A 42 10.92 -6.16 -4.79
CA ALA A 42 9.51 -5.96 -4.56
C ALA A 42 9.17 -4.50 -4.22
N HIS A 43 10.16 -3.68 -3.87
CA HIS A 43 9.98 -2.31 -3.41
C HIS A 43 10.15 -1.31 -4.55
N TYR A 44 9.20 -0.40 -4.65
CA TYR A 44 9.21 0.69 -5.61
C TYR A 44 8.94 2.00 -4.90
N PHE A 45 9.54 3.05 -5.42
CA PHE A 45 9.34 4.40 -4.94
C PHE A 45 8.58 5.23 -5.97
N TYR A 46 7.75 6.14 -5.47
CA TYR A 46 6.83 6.95 -6.25
C TYR A 46 6.88 8.42 -5.81
N THR A 47 6.70 9.31 -6.79
CA THR A 47 6.28 10.70 -6.53
C THR A 47 4.91 10.96 -7.16
N PHE A 48 4.19 11.95 -6.64
CA PHE A 48 2.84 12.29 -7.04
C PHE A 48 2.69 13.79 -7.30
N SER A 49 1.98 14.14 -8.36
CA SER A 49 1.50 15.49 -8.61
C SER A 49 0.08 15.64 -8.08
N GLY A 50 -0.19 16.68 -7.29
CA GLY A 50 -1.49 16.95 -6.70
C GLY A 50 -1.43 17.25 -5.20
N ILE A 51 -2.54 17.01 -4.49
CA ILE A 51 -2.69 17.34 -3.07
C ILE A 51 -2.36 16.11 -2.21
N LEU A 52 -1.22 16.14 -1.54
CA LEU A 52 -0.77 15.11 -0.58
C LEU A 52 -0.99 15.57 0.86
N ALA A 53 -1.12 14.62 1.78
CA ALA A 53 -1.26 14.90 3.22
C ALA A 53 0.04 15.44 3.85
N SER A 54 1.20 15.13 3.26
CA SER A 54 2.52 15.49 3.76
C SER A 54 3.54 15.61 2.62
N ASN A 55 4.81 15.77 2.97
CA ASN A 55 5.91 15.83 2.00
C ASN A 55 6.30 14.44 1.44
N CYS A 56 5.77 13.35 1.98
CA CYS A 56 6.01 12.01 1.46
C CYS A 56 5.41 11.86 0.06
N GLY A 57 6.24 11.54 -0.93
CA GLY A 57 5.86 11.38 -2.32
C GLY A 57 5.71 12.71 -3.08
N LYS A 58 6.07 13.85 -2.49
CA LYS A 58 6.05 15.13 -3.20
C LYS A 58 7.33 15.29 -4.05
N PRO A 59 7.25 15.69 -5.33
CA PRO A 59 8.43 15.94 -6.16
C PRO A 59 9.40 16.92 -5.48
N GLY A 60 10.68 16.56 -5.44
CA GLY A 60 11.73 17.32 -4.75
C GLY A 60 11.85 17.07 -3.24
N TYR A 61 11.04 16.19 -2.66
CA TYR A 61 11.10 15.78 -1.25
C TYR A 61 11.38 14.27 -1.12
N ILE A 62 10.99 13.68 0.01
CA ILE A 62 11.13 12.25 0.29
C ILE A 62 10.16 11.47 -0.60
N TRP A 63 10.64 10.40 -1.22
CA TRP A 63 9.81 9.53 -2.05
C TRP A 63 8.96 8.61 -1.17
N SER A 64 7.77 8.25 -1.67
CA SER A 64 6.93 7.27 -1.00
C SER A 64 7.17 5.89 -1.56
N GLY A 65 7.28 4.89 -0.67
CA GLY A 65 7.63 3.51 -1.03
C GLY A 65 6.47 2.55 -0.87
N SER A 66 6.48 1.44 -1.62
CA SER A 66 5.63 0.29 -1.34
C SER A 66 6.27 -1.01 -1.80
N SER A 67 6.19 -2.03 -0.95
CA SER A 67 6.58 -3.42 -1.25
C SER A 67 5.38 -4.31 -1.57
N ALA A 68 4.16 -3.75 -1.54
CA ALA A 68 2.94 -4.51 -1.74
C ALA A 68 2.64 -4.63 -3.24
N GLU A 69 2.63 -5.85 -3.78
CA GLU A 69 2.45 -6.12 -5.21
C GLU A 69 1.16 -5.51 -5.76
N ASN A 70 0.05 -5.60 -5.03
CA ASN A 70 -1.24 -5.04 -5.42
C ASN A 70 -1.20 -3.50 -5.55
N VAL A 71 -0.56 -2.82 -4.59
CA VAL A 71 -0.35 -1.37 -4.61
C VAL A 71 0.53 -0.99 -5.79
N ASN A 72 1.67 -1.66 -5.95
CA ASN A 72 2.63 -1.36 -7.00
C ASN A 72 2.04 -1.57 -8.41
N ARG A 73 1.22 -2.61 -8.57
CA ARG A 73 0.47 -2.87 -9.80
C ARG A 73 -0.50 -1.74 -10.13
N LEU A 74 -1.30 -1.28 -9.17
CA LEU A 74 -2.24 -0.17 -9.39
C LEU A 74 -1.53 1.14 -9.72
N LEU A 75 -0.42 1.44 -9.04
CA LEU A 75 0.37 2.65 -9.29
C LEU A 75 1.04 2.61 -10.67
N SER A 76 1.60 1.47 -11.05
CA SER A 76 2.17 1.28 -12.39
C SER A 76 1.13 1.44 -13.49
N GLN A 77 -0.06 0.86 -13.31
CA GLN A 77 -1.18 1.03 -14.24
C GLN A 77 -1.65 2.49 -14.31
N ALA A 78 -1.79 3.16 -13.17
CA ALA A 78 -2.20 4.55 -13.10
C ALA A 78 -1.18 5.49 -13.78
N TYR A 79 0.11 5.22 -13.62
CA TYR A 79 1.17 5.96 -14.31
C TYR A 79 1.10 5.75 -15.82
N ALA A 80 1.04 4.49 -16.28
CA ALA A 80 1.00 4.16 -17.71
C ALA A 80 -0.23 4.75 -18.43
N GLN A 81 -1.35 4.87 -17.73
CA GLN A 81 -2.62 5.36 -18.28
C GLN A 81 -2.91 6.83 -17.92
N GLY A 82 -2.05 7.50 -17.14
CA GLY A 82 -2.26 8.87 -16.69
C GLY A 82 -3.51 9.09 -15.83
N LEU A 83 -3.91 8.07 -15.05
CA LEU A 83 -5.15 8.06 -14.26
C LEU A 83 -5.07 8.96 -13.04
N ASN A 84 -6.24 9.49 -12.67
CA ASN A 84 -6.44 10.16 -11.38
C ASN A 84 -6.57 9.08 -10.28
N ILE A 85 -5.84 9.26 -9.19
CA ILE A 85 -5.87 8.35 -8.05
C ILE A 85 -5.98 9.12 -6.73
N LYS A 86 -6.27 8.39 -5.65
CA LYS A 86 -6.00 8.82 -4.28
C LYS A 86 -5.08 7.78 -3.64
N VAL A 87 -4.19 8.24 -2.78
CA VAL A 87 -3.22 7.43 -2.05
C VAL A 87 -3.33 7.65 -0.54
N GLY A 88 -3.12 6.58 0.22
CA GLY A 88 -2.85 6.65 1.66
C GLY A 88 -1.36 6.49 1.87
N ILE A 89 -0.75 7.43 2.57
CA ILE A 89 0.68 7.41 2.86
C ILE A 89 0.88 7.59 4.37
N GLU A 90 1.55 6.64 4.99
CA GLU A 90 1.94 6.70 6.40
C GLU A 90 3.11 7.67 6.55
N ASN A 91 2.96 8.68 7.42
CA ASN A 91 3.84 9.84 7.42
C ASN A 91 5.24 9.58 8.00
N ALA A 92 5.39 8.61 8.92
CA ALA A 92 6.67 8.36 9.57
C ALA A 92 7.65 7.61 8.65
N SER A 93 7.16 6.61 7.89
CA SER A 93 7.98 5.80 6.97
C SER A 93 7.85 6.21 5.50
N CYS A 94 6.92 7.11 5.17
CA CYS A 94 6.49 7.40 3.80
C CYS A 94 6.02 6.15 3.03
N ASN A 95 5.59 5.09 3.72
CA ASN A 95 5.06 3.89 3.10
C ASN A 95 3.62 4.11 2.59
N ILE A 96 3.35 3.67 1.37
CA ILE A 96 2.03 3.74 0.75
C ILE A 96 1.21 2.56 1.27
N THR A 97 0.07 2.87 1.87
CA THR A 97 -0.77 1.90 2.55
C THR A 97 -2.01 1.52 1.74
N THR A 98 -2.46 2.39 0.84
CA THR A 98 -3.61 2.13 -0.05
C THR A 98 -3.60 3.00 -1.30
N VAL A 99 -4.33 2.58 -2.33
CA VAL A 99 -4.53 3.32 -3.58
C VAL A 99 -5.94 3.11 -4.10
N TYR A 100 -6.65 4.19 -4.40
CA TYR A 100 -7.92 4.18 -5.14
C TYR A 100 -7.71 4.75 -6.53
N VAL A 101 -8.09 4.00 -7.56
CA VAL A 101 -8.14 4.49 -8.95
C VAL A 101 -9.50 5.13 -9.19
N ILE A 102 -9.50 6.38 -9.67
CA ILE A 102 -10.72 7.10 -10.01
C ILE A 102 -10.98 6.91 -11.50
N LYS A 103 -12.06 6.20 -11.83
CA LYS A 103 -12.53 6.08 -13.21
C LYS A 103 -13.16 7.40 -13.65
N GLN A 104 -12.73 7.92 -14.80
CA GLN A 104 -13.33 9.09 -15.44
C GLN A 104 -14.68 8.74 -16.06
#